data_AF-A0A0M1JAD6-F1
#
_entry.id   AF-A0A0M1JAD6-F1
#
_cell.length_a   1.000
_cell.length_b   1.000
_cell.length_c   1.000
_cell.angle_alpha   90.00
_cell.angle_beta   90.00
_cell.angle_gamma   90.00
#
_symmetry.space_group_name_H-M   'P 1'
#
loop_
_entity.id
_entity.type
_entity.pdbx_description
1 polymer ?
#
loop_
_entity_poly.entity_id
_entity_poly.type
_entity_poly.pdbx_seq_one_letter_code
_entity_poly.pdbx_strand_id
1 'polypeptide(L)'
;MSKIVQAISAVWAHNVDGPMEFWVHKPTGRCGIHIRTLALMCGVGKNTIINALKQGGDLDKNYQTDLYNLLKDKAIFLTDLDKNSPIKNGKPVKIIRAEVCVILIRYYAKKGRPAAMQYALKFMEFGLEQYIYVKVGIIHPQESIAIQEIDYLIATETVQVNAVKTGEVVFLTHPKTGDSGIALEGLACLCGGASVQRIQKLAESFDPAPYLLDTEKQIVIKANVCEQVLQHVATTKPRRKKAEEWLQILNPMVAAIQQRTQYHLKPQAESNPMSAKVAQLEEEVTYLKARLAALDHDHDLWMQWHRLLGQILLLLLYHLPERPWDVQTEVNVSKHLQLLDLLVIRRRQSNPDILLPDGLDLSAPYTLLTYKSPHESLTNWTIEELIAYYVNYRKQLRYEHPDKKLLPATDFKLYAISTHFPHKLAESLGENWHSTEVPGVYWLLYGILKIQVIVTREIRLAPHNMLWNLFSNQVANIRYALQHYATQQTDMRQMVQELLKFYAQEGLTGLTF
;
A
#
# COMPACT_ATOMS: atom_id res chain seq x y z
N MET A 1 45.14 22.35 9.77
CA MET A 1 43.87 22.90 9.22
C MET A 1 43.05 23.43 10.38
N SER A 2 42.67 24.71 10.40
CA SER A 2 42.04 25.34 11.58
C SER A 2 40.64 24.76 11.84
N LYS A 3 40.22 24.75 13.12
CA LYS A 3 38.90 24.25 13.58
C LYS A 3 37.69 24.87 12.84
N ILE A 4 37.87 26.03 12.20
CA ILE A 4 36.86 26.70 11.37
C ILE A 4 36.59 25.92 10.06
N VAL A 5 37.61 25.29 9.48
CA VAL A 5 37.47 24.48 8.24
C VAL A 5 36.69 23.18 8.51
N GLN A 6 36.79 22.63 9.72
CA GLN A 6 35.98 21.48 10.15
C GLN A 6 34.53 21.84 10.49
N ALA A 7 34.26 23.07 10.96
CA ALA A 7 32.89 23.52 11.26
C ALA A 7 32.09 23.89 10.00
N ILE A 8 32.73 24.47 8.98
CA ILE A 8 32.06 24.84 7.72
C ILE A 8 31.75 23.60 6.85
N SER A 9 32.51 22.50 6.98
CA SER A 9 32.16 21.22 6.36
C SER A 9 30.98 20.50 7.05
N ALA A 10 30.49 20.99 8.20
CA ALA A 10 29.31 20.43 8.87
C ALA A 10 28.00 20.92 8.25
N VAL A 11 27.97 22.14 7.70
CA VAL A 11 26.78 22.84 7.20
C VAL A 11 26.34 22.34 5.82
N TRP A 12 27.29 21.91 5.00
CA TRP A 12 27.05 21.46 3.63
C TRP A 12 27.10 19.94 3.55
N ALA A 13 26.09 19.31 2.97
CA ALA A 13 26.19 17.94 2.50
C ALA A 13 26.54 17.96 1.01
N HIS A 14 27.45 17.09 0.62
CA HIS A 14 28.02 17.07 -0.73
C HIS A 14 28.29 15.63 -1.13
N ASN A 15 27.93 15.29 -2.36
CA ASN A 15 28.34 14.03 -2.98
C ASN A 15 28.74 14.21 -4.44
N VAL A 16 29.61 13.33 -4.91
CA VAL A 16 30.06 13.21 -6.29
C VAL A 16 29.63 11.84 -6.82
N ASP A 17 28.90 11.84 -7.93
CA ASP A 17 28.44 10.63 -8.63
C ASP A 17 28.99 10.66 -10.06
N GLY A 18 30.09 9.95 -10.30
CA GLY A 18 30.85 10.05 -11.54
C GLY A 18 31.31 11.50 -11.82
N PRO A 19 30.97 12.10 -12.97
CA PRO A 19 31.29 13.51 -13.26
C PRO A 19 30.30 14.51 -12.66
N MET A 20 29.29 14.04 -11.91
CA MET A 20 28.21 14.85 -11.37
C MET A 20 28.46 15.22 -9.92
N GLU A 21 28.13 16.44 -9.56
CA GLU A 21 28.43 17.00 -8.24
C GLU A 21 27.24 17.78 -7.71
N PHE A 22 26.82 17.40 -6.50
CA PHE A 22 25.58 17.79 -5.86
C PHE A 22 25.81 18.32 -4.45
N TRP A 23 25.05 19.34 -4.07
CA TRP A 23 25.24 20.06 -2.81
C TRP A 23 23.91 20.41 -2.15
N VAL A 24 23.86 20.30 -0.83
CA VAL A 24 22.72 20.64 0.02
C VAL A 24 23.19 21.44 1.23
N HIS A 25 22.54 22.57 1.50
CA HIS A 25 22.67 23.29 2.76
C HIS A 25 21.81 22.59 3.82
N LYS A 26 22.43 21.82 4.72
CA LYS A 26 21.68 20.98 5.68
C LYS A 26 20.67 21.78 6.52
N PRO A 27 20.97 22.99 7.03
CA PRO A 27 20.02 23.72 7.87
C PRO A 27 18.78 24.26 7.14
N THR A 28 18.86 24.54 5.84
CA THR A 28 17.72 25.12 5.10
C THR A 28 17.14 24.19 4.05
N GLY A 29 17.71 23.01 3.85
CA GLY A 29 17.37 22.10 2.76
C GLY A 29 17.72 22.63 1.36
N ARG A 30 18.11 23.90 1.20
CA ARG A 30 18.39 24.47 -0.13
C ARG A 30 19.51 23.70 -0.81
N CYS A 31 19.29 23.31 -2.06
CA CYS A 31 20.23 22.48 -2.78
C CYS A 31 20.56 23.03 -4.17
N GLY A 32 21.58 22.44 -4.78
CA GLY A 32 22.06 22.90 -6.07
C GLY A 32 23.07 21.96 -6.70
N ILE A 33 23.43 22.32 -7.93
CA ILE A 33 24.24 21.50 -8.81
C ILE A 33 25.46 22.30 -9.26
N HIS A 34 26.62 21.64 -9.31
CA HIS A 34 27.82 22.26 -9.83
C HIS A 34 27.67 22.57 -11.33
N ILE A 35 28.25 23.68 -11.79
CA ILE A 35 28.07 24.17 -13.18
C ILE A 35 28.45 23.14 -14.26
N ARG A 36 29.46 22.29 -14.02
CA ARG A 36 29.84 21.23 -14.96
C ARG A 36 28.76 20.17 -15.08
N THR A 37 28.16 19.80 -13.96
CA THR A 37 27.08 18.83 -13.89
C THR A 37 25.83 19.36 -14.57
N LEU A 38 25.50 20.64 -14.37
CA LEU A 38 24.40 21.28 -15.10
C LEU A 38 24.66 21.32 -16.62
N ALA A 39 25.89 21.60 -17.05
CA ALA A 39 26.27 21.59 -18.46
C ALA A 39 26.10 20.19 -19.09
N LEU A 40 26.51 19.14 -18.37
CA LEU A 40 26.28 17.74 -18.77
C LEU A 40 24.79 17.43 -18.89
N MET A 41 23.99 17.81 -17.89
CA MET A 41 22.54 17.60 -17.91
C MET A 41 21.86 18.34 -19.06
N CYS A 42 22.33 19.54 -19.39
CA CYS A 42 21.82 20.32 -20.52
C CYS A 42 22.35 19.87 -21.90
N GLY A 43 23.35 18.97 -21.94
CA GLY A 43 24.01 18.57 -23.19
C GLY A 43 24.76 19.70 -23.89
N VAL A 44 25.36 20.62 -23.12
CA VAL A 44 26.09 21.79 -23.64
C VAL A 44 27.45 21.96 -22.96
N GLY A 45 28.32 22.81 -23.51
CA GLY A 45 29.58 23.16 -22.87
C GLY A 45 29.39 24.02 -21.62
N LYS A 46 30.32 23.92 -20.66
CA LYS A 46 30.34 24.75 -19.44
C LYS A 46 30.25 26.25 -19.76
N ASN A 47 30.94 26.71 -20.79
CA ASN A 47 30.94 28.13 -21.19
C ASN A 47 29.56 28.59 -21.67
N THR A 48 28.76 27.70 -22.27
CA THR A 48 27.38 28.00 -22.68
C THR A 48 26.50 28.30 -21.47
N ILE A 49 26.64 27.53 -20.39
CA ILE A 49 25.95 27.80 -19.12
C ILE A 49 26.46 29.09 -18.47
N ILE A 50 27.77 29.34 -18.46
CA ILE A 50 28.32 30.59 -17.93
C ILE A 50 27.76 31.80 -18.67
N ASN A 51 27.72 31.76 -20.01
CA ASN A 51 27.22 32.85 -20.81
C ASN A 51 25.72 33.05 -20.60
N ALA A 52 24.95 31.97 -20.46
CA ALA A 52 23.53 32.04 -20.10
C ALA A 52 23.30 32.72 -18.74
N LEU A 53 24.13 32.43 -17.74
CA LEU A 53 24.04 33.06 -16.43
C LEU A 53 24.50 34.53 -16.44
N LYS A 54 25.50 34.88 -17.25
CA LYS A 54 25.94 36.27 -17.46
C LYS A 54 24.86 37.11 -18.15
N GLN A 55 24.19 36.53 -19.15
CA GLN A 55 23.03 37.15 -19.79
C GLN A 55 21.87 37.39 -18.83
N GLY A 56 21.75 36.61 -17.75
CA GLY A 56 20.78 36.80 -16.68
C GLY A 56 21.15 37.83 -15.61
N GLY A 57 22.43 38.17 -15.46
CA GLY A 57 22.92 38.89 -14.27
C GLY A 57 23.74 40.16 -14.50
N ASP A 58 24.29 40.42 -15.69
CA ASP A 58 25.32 41.46 -15.85
C ASP A 58 25.37 42.12 -17.25
N LEU A 59 24.28 42.08 -18.01
CA LEU A 59 24.23 42.72 -19.34
C LEU A 59 23.20 43.85 -19.37
N ASP A 60 23.66 45.01 -19.85
CA ASP A 60 22.88 46.22 -20.11
C ASP A 60 21.56 45.90 -20.83
N LYS A 61 20.57 46.74 -20.52
CA LYS A 61 19.13 46.70 -20.88
C LYS A 61 18.76 46.46 -22.36
N ASN A 62 19.72 46.24 -23.26
CA ASN A 62 19.55 46.31 -24.70
C ASN A 62 19.28 44.97 -25.41
N TYR A 63 19.32 43.81 -24.74
CA TYR A 63 18.92 42.53 -25.36
C TYR A 63 18.12 41.64 -24.38
N GLN A 64 16.80 41.83 -24.33
CA GLN A 64 15.89 40.92 -23.62
C GLN A 64 15.82 39.58 -24.37
N THR A 65 16.53 38.57 -23.87
CA THR A 65 16.36 37.19 -24.35
C THR A 65 15.29 36.49 -23.52
N ASP A 66 14.63 35.47 -24.08
CA ASP A 66 13.69 34.62 -23.33
C ASP A 66 14.32 34.05 -22.06
N LEU A 67 15.61 33.72 -22.12
CA LEU A 67 16.34 33.18 -20.98
C LEU A 67 16.60 34.23 -19.90
N TYR A 68 16.89 35.47 -20.27
CA TYR A 68 16.98 36.60 -19.33
C TYR A 68 15.66 36.77 -18.57
N ASN A 69 14.53 36.77 -19.27
CA ASN A 69 13.21 36.91 -18.66
C ASN A 69 12.86 35.76 -17.69
N LEU A 70 13.40 34.56 -17.90
CA LEU A 70 13.21 33.42 -17.00
C LEU A 70 14.11 33.48 -15.76
N LEU A 71 15.26 34.15 -15.86
CA LEU A 71 16.27 34.20 -14.80
C LEU A 71 16.28 35.50 -14.00
N LYS A 72 15.68 36.58 -14.53
CA LYS A 72 15.57 37.86 -13.81
C LYS A 72 14.89 37.65 -12.45
N ASP A 73 15.39 38.36 -11.45
CA ASP A 73 14.92 38.32 -10.06
C ASP A 73 15.17 37.01 -9.29
N LYS A 74 15.90 36.04 -9.87
CA LYS A 74 16.24 34.78 -9.19
C LYS A 74 17.62 34.82 -8.57
N ALA A 75 17.74 34.27 -7.36
CA ALA A 75 19.05 34.02 -6.75
C ALA A 75 19.73 32.86 -7.50
N ILE A 76 20.83 33.16 -8.20
CA ILE A 76 21.47 32.18 -9.08
C ILE A 76 22.27 31.14 -8.29
N PHE A 77 23.02 31.59 -7.28
CA PHE A 77 23.97 30.76 -6.57
C PHE A 77 23.42 30.32 -5.21
N LEU A 78 23.74 29.08 -4.86
CA LEU A 78 23.44 28.51 -3.55
C LEU A 78 24.41 29.10 -2.52
N THR A 79 23.85 29.67 -1.45
CA THR A 79 24.61 30.22 -0.32
C THR A 79 23.99 29.76 1.00
N ASP A 80 24.78 29.81 2.07
CA ASP A 80 24.27 29.62 3.44
C ASP A 80 23.46 30.84 3.92
N LEU A 81 23.05 30.81 5.19
CA LEU A 81 22.31 31.90 5.85
C LEU A 81 23.10 33.22 5.90
N ASP A 82 24.43 33.13 5.91
CA ASP A 82 25.36 34.27 5.93
C ASP A 82 25.80 34.71 4.53
N LYS A 83 25.15 34.16 3.48
CA LYS A 83 25.44 34.41 2.05
C LYS A 83 26.82 33.92 1.60
N ASN A 84 27.44 33.00 2.33
CA ASN A 84 28.69 32.36 1.90
C ASN A 84 28.41 31.21 0.92
N SER A 85 29.32 31.05 -0.05
CA SER A 85 29.28 29.92 -0.98
C SER A 85 29.84 28.64 -0.33
N PRO A 86 29.42 27.44 -0.79
CA PRO A 86 30.04 26.18 -0.38
C PRO A 86 31.55 26.18 -0.62
N ILE A 87 32.32 25.56 0.28
CA ILE A 87 33.78 25.50 0.19
C ILE A 87 34.20 24.08 -0.21
N LYS A 88 35.05 23.97 -1.24
CA LYS A 88 35.72 22.71 -1.63
C LYS A 88 37.22 22.98 -1.73
N ASN A 89 38.02 22.15 -1.07
CA ASN A 89 39.48 22.28 -1.03
C ASN A 89 39.96 23.70 -0.65
N GLY A 90 39.30 24.31 0.33
CA GLY A 90 39.63 25.66 0.82
C GLY A 90 39.25 26.82 -0.10
N LYS A 91 38.54 26.56 -1.21
CA LYS A 91 38.08 27.60 -2.15
C LYS A 91 36.56 27.60 -2.27
N PRO A 92 35.92 28.78 -2.41
CA PRO A 92 34.49 28.86 -2.66
C PRO A 92 34.15 28.27 -4.04
N VAL A 93 33.10 27.46 -4.09
CA VAL A 93 32.58 26.85 -5.30
C VAL A 93 31.22 27.45 -5.61
N LYS A 94 31.03 27.84 -6.88
CA LYS A 94 29.76 28.36 -7.37
C LYS A 94 28.82 27.21 -7.73
N ILE A 95 27.88 26.96 -6.82
CA ILE A 95 26.81 25.98 -7.01
C ILE A 95 25.55 26.72 -7.46
N ILE A 96 24.90 26.23 -8.51
CA ILE A 96 23.69 26.85 -9.07
C ILE A 96 22.49 26.28 -8.34
N ARG A 97 21.55 27.13 -7.88
CA ARG A 97 20.35 26.68 -7.15
C ARG A 97 19.50 25.77 -8.03
N ALA A 98 18.87 24.76 -7.40
CA ALA A 98 18.03 23.79 -8.10
C ALA A 98 16.94 24.44 -8.95
N GLU A 99 16.26 25.48 -8.46
CA GLU A 99 15.27 26.25 -9.23
C GLU A 99 15.81 26.78 -10.57
N VAL A 100 17.05 27.27 -10.58
CA VAL A 100 17.73 27.81 -11.76
C VAL A 100 18.21 26.69 -12.68
N CYS A 101 18.66 25.57 -12.10
CA CYS A 101 19.00 24.37 -12.86
C CYS A 101 17.79 23.86 -13.66
N VAL A 102 16.60 23.77 -13.04
CA VAL A 102 15.36 23.32 -13.73
C VAL A 102 15.04 24.22 -14.91
N ILE A 103 15.16 25.55 -14.73
CA ILE A 103 14.90 26.52 -15.81
C ILE A 103 15.85 26.28 -17.00
N LEU A 104 17.15 26.14 -16.72
CA LEU A 104 18.15 25.93 -17.77
C LEU A 104 17.96 24.59 -18.47
N ILE A 105 17.69 23.51 -17.73
CA ILE A 105 17.43 22.18 -18.30
C ILE A 105 16.19 22.23 -19.20
N ARG A 106 15.08 22.82 -18.75
CA ARG A 106 13.87 22.99 -19.57
C ARG A 106 14.13 23.84 -20.81
N TYR A 107 14.89 24.92 -20.68
CA TYR A 107 15.25 25.78 -21.81
C TYR A 107 16.02 25.02 -22.89
N TYR A 108 17.03 24.24 -22.50
CA TYR A 108 17.80 23.44 -23.46
C TYR A 108 17.03 22.22 -23.99
N ALA A 109 16.12 21.64 -23.20
CA ALA A 109 15.20 20.61 -23.68
C ALA A 109 14.29 21.15 -24.79
N LYS A 110 13.71 22.35 -24.61
CA LYS A 110 12.93 23.04 -25.65
C LYS A 110 13.75 23.37 -26.91
N LYS A 111 15.06 23.53 -26.79
CA LYS A 111 15.99 23.67 -27.92
C LYS A 111 16.41 22.34 -28.55
N GLY A 112 15.76 21.24 -28.19
CA GLY A 112 16.01 19.92 -28.78
C GLY A 112 17.28 19.23 -28.30
N ARG A 113 17.84 19.59 -27.14
CA ARG A 113 19.00 18.88 -26.57
C ARG A 113 18.56 17.56 -25.93
N PRO A 114 18.99 16.38 -26.42
CA PRO A 114 18.50 15.09 -25.93
C PRO A 114 18.79 14.84 -24.45
N ALA A 115 20.01 15.18 -23.99
CA ALA A 115 20.37 15.07 -22.58
C ALA A 115 19.46 15.92 -21.69
N ALA A 116 19.20 17.17 -22.10
CA ALA A 116 18.32 18.07 -21.37
C ALA A 116 16.87 17.53 -21.32
N MET A 117 16.39 16.93 -22.41
CA MET A 117 15.08 16.30 -22.45
C MET A 117 15.01 15.10 -21.51
N GLN A 118 16.01 14.22 -21.51
CA GLN A 118 16.07 13.06 -20.62
C GLN A 118 16.05 13.47 -19.15
N TYR A 119 16.86 14.46 -18.77
CA TYR A 119 16.87 14.97 -17.39
C TYR A 119 15.61 15.76 -17.05
N ALA A 120 15.02 16.51 -17.99
CA ALA A 120 13.74 17.18 -17.78
C ALA A 120 12.63 16.17 -17.49
N LEU A 121 12.55 15.06 -18.24
CA LEU A 121 11.62 13.95 -18.01
C LEU A 121 11.86 13.32 -16.63
N LYS A 122 13.12 12.99 -16.32
CA LYS A 122 13.50 12.43 -15.01
C LYS A 122 13.14 13.35 -13.83
N PHE A 123 13.25 14.66 -14.01
CA PHE A 123 12.90 15.63 -12.97
C PHE A 123 11.40 15.97 -12.93
N MET A 124 10.63 15.67 -13.98
CA MET A 124 9.16 15.70 -13.91
C MET A 124 8.62 14.59 -13.02
N GLU A 125 9.26 13.41 -13.03
CA GLU A 125 8.83 12.28 -12.21
C GLU A 125 9.16 12.46 -10.71
N PHE A 126 10.32 13.03 -10.39
CA PHE A 126 10.87 12.97 -9.02
C PHE A 126 11.21 14.33 -8.39
N GLY A 127 11.29 15.40 -9.18
CA GLY A 127 11.80 16.69 -8.74
C GLY A 127 13.33 16.74 -8.63
N LEU A 128 13.93 17.86 -9.05
CA LEU A 128 15.40 18.00 -9.04
C LEU A 128 15.97 18.02 -7.61
N GLU A 129 15.26 18.61 -6.66
CA GLU A 129 15.72 18.74 -5.28
C GLU A 129 15.82 17.37 -4.60
N GLN A 130 14.80 16.53 -4.76
CA GLN A 130 14.82 15.16 -4.25
C GLN A 130 15.90 14.32 -4.93
N TYR A 131 16.09 14.48 -6.24
CA TYR A 131 17.19 13.85 -6.96
C TYR A 131 18.54 14.21 -6.33
N ILE A 132 18.73 15.48 -5.94
CA ILE A 132 19.92 15.95 -5.25
C ILE A 132 20.01 15.36 -3.83
N TYR A 133 18.94 15.31 -3.05
CA TYR A 133 18.95 14.74 -1.70
C TYR A 133 19.34 13.27 -1.67
N VAL A 134 18.73 12.46 -2.54
CA VAL A 134 19.10 11.03 -2.72
C VAL A 134 20.57 10.91 -3.10
N LYS A 135 21.03 11.73 -4.03
CA LYS A 135 22.44 11.70 -4.44
C LYS A 135 23.38 12.12 -3.32
N VAL A 136 22.98 13.03 -2.45
CA VAL A 136 23.82 13.51 -1.35
C VAL A 136 23.72 12.64 -0.09
N GLY A 137 22.84 11.64 -0.08
CA GLY A 137 22.64 10.74 1.07
C GLY A 137 21.91 11.41 2.23
N ILE A 138 21.22 12.53 1.98
CA ILE A 138 20.25 13.09 2.93
C ILE A 138 18.94 12.36 2.66
N ILE A 139 18.71 11.29 3.41
CA ILE A 139 17.39 10.67 3.56
C ILE A 139 16.83 11.26 4.84
N HIS A 140 15.95 12.25 4.73
CA HIS A 140 15.14 12.60 5.90
C HIS A 140 14.20 11.42 6.15
N PRO A 141 14.06 10.92 7.39
CA PRO A 141 13.00 9.97 7.70
C PRO A 141 11.66 10.60 7.31
N GLN A 142 10.82 9.87 6.57
CA GLN A 142 9.41 10.23 6.46
C GLN A 142 8.79 9.96 7.84
N GLU A 143 8.75 10.99 8.67
CA GLU A 143 7.97 10.94 9.90
C GLU A 143 6.50 10.83 9.50
N SER A 144 5.82 9.84 10.06
CA SER A 144 4.39 9.66 9.87
C SER A 144 3.73 9.45 11.22
N ILE A 145 2.47 9.86 11.30
CA ILE A 145 1.63 9.61 12.46
C ILE A 145 0.37 8.89 12.01
N ALA A 146 0.07 7.78 12.66
CA ALA A 146 -1.17 7.05 12.45
C ALA A 146 -2.33 7.86 13.06
N ILE A 147 -3.19 8.42 12.22
CA ILE A 147 -4.43 9.07 12.64
C ILE A 147 -5.57 8.42 11.87
N GLN A 148 -6.55 7.86 12.59
CA GLN A 148 -7.71 7.18 11.99
C GLN A 148 -7.30 6.13 10.93
N GLU A 149 -6.31 5.27 11.27
CA GLU A 149 -5.80 4.20 10.41
C GLU A 149 -5.09 4.67 9.11
N ILE A 150 -4.80 5.97 9.00
CA ILE A 150 -4.03 6.56 7.91
C ILE A 150 -2.71 7.10 8.49
N ASP A 151 -1.59 6.65 7.94
CA ASP A 151 -0.26 7.18 8.25
C ASP A 151 -0.05 8.51 7.53
N TYR A 152 -0.48 9.61 8.15
CA TYR A 152 -0.26 10.95 7.60
C TYR A 152 1.23 11.27 7.62
N LEU A 153 1.74 11.82 6.52
CA LEU A 153 3.11 12.32 6.47
C LEU A 153 3.18 13.62 7.26
N ILE A 154 4.13 13.71 8.19
CA ILE A 154 4.26 14.87 9.08
C ILE A 154 5.62 15.55 8.94
N ALA A 155 5.61 16.85 9.23
CA ALA A 155 6.83 17.60 9.49
C ALA A 155 6.56 18.60 10.60
N THR A 156 7.46 18.67 11.58
CA THR A 156 7.35 19.59 12.72
C THR A 156 8.45 20.62 12.68
N GLU A 157 8.10 21.91 12.74
CA GLU A 157 9.05 23.02 12.79
C GLU A 157 8.83 23.85 14.05
N THR A 158 9.91 24.18 14.76
CA THR A 158 9.86 25.15 15.86
C THR A 158 9.95 26.58 15.30
N VAL A 159 8.95 27.41 15.58
CA VAL A 159 8.88 28.80 15.11
C VAL A 159 8.95 29.77 16.27
N GLN A 160 9.66 30.88 16.11
CA GLN A 160 9.60 31.97 17.09
C GLN A 160 8.28 32.72 16.95
N VAL A 161 7.44 32.71 18.00
CA VAL A 161 6.12 33.37 18.05
C VAL A 161 6.25 34.82 18.54
N ASN A 162 7.16 35.11 19.47
CA ASN A 162 7.61 36.46 19.83
C ASN A 162 9.05 36.38 20.38
N ALA A 163 9.58 37.48 20.93
CA ALA A 163 10.96 37.54 21.43
C ALA A 163 11.27 36.54 22.56
N VAL A 164 10.25 35.99 23.23
CA VAL A 164 10.40 35.12 24.41
C VAL A 164 9.77 33.73 24.19
N LYS A 165 8.80 33.60 23.27
CA LYS A 165 7.99 32.40 23.07
C LYS A 165 8.29 31.76 21.72
N THR A 166 8.61 30.48 21.74
CA THR A 166 8.59 29.57 20.59
C THR A 166 7.28 28.78 20.58
N GLY A 167 6.91 28.26 19.41
CA GLY A 167 5.78 27.36 19.21
C GLY A 167 6.14 26.31 18.18
N GLU A 168 5.42 25.19 18.19
CA GLU A 168 5.60 24.12 17.21
C GLU A 168 4.54 24.23 16.13
N VAL A 169 4.96 24.01 14.88
CA VAL A 169 4.10 24.00 13.71
C VAL A 169 4.18 22.63 13.10
N VAL A 170 3.05 21.93 13.09
CA VAL A 170 2.93 20.60 12.50
C VAL A 170 2.25 20.73 11.14
N PHE A 171 2.96 20.30 10.11
CA PHE A 171 2.51 20.18 8.73
C PHE A 171 2.09 18.74 8.47
N LEU A 172 0.98 18.54 7.76
CA LEU A 172 0.47 17.21 7.42
C LEU A 172 0.13 17.12 5.94
N THR A 173 0.39 15.94 5.36
CA THR A 173 -0.07 15.59 4.01
C THR A 173 -0.64 14.18 4.00
N HIS A 174 -1.84 14.03 3.43
CA HIS A 174 -2.47 12.75 3.22
C HIS A 174 -1.69 11.93 2.16
N PRO A 175 -1.22 10.71 2.47
CA PRO A 175 -0.29 9.96 1.62
C PRO A 175 -0.89 9.44 0.30
N LYS A 176 -2.22 9.37 0.18
CA LYS A 176 -2.91 8.96 -1.07
C LYS A 176 -3.43 10.11 -1.92
N THR A 177 -4.11 11.11 -1.31
CA THR A 177 -4.74 12.22 -2.05
C THR A 177 -3.78 13.39 -2.27
N GLY A 178 -2.76 13.54 -1.42
CA GLY A 178 -1.90 14.72 -1.40
C GLY A 178 -2.55 15.93 -0.77
N ASP A 179 -3.73 15.78 -0.15
CA ASP A 179 -4.35 16.86 0.60
C ASP A 179 -3.45 17.24 1.77
N SER A 180 -3.17 18.52 1.87
CA SER A 180 -2.20 19.06 2.83
C SER A 180 -2.85 20.05 3.76
N GLY A 181 -2.29 20.20 4.96
CA GLY A 181 -2.81 21.11 5.96
C GLY A 181 -1.80 21.42 7.06
N ILE A 182 -2.20 22.34 7.94
CA ILE A 182 -1.42 22.77 9.10
C ILE A 182 -2.27 22.55 10.35
N ALA A 183 -1.67 21.97 11.40
CA ALA A 183 -2.33 21.85 12.69
C ALA A 183 -2.77 23.23 13.22
N LEU A 184 -3.94 23.29 13.84
CA LEU A 184 -4.59 24.54 14.27
C LEU A 184 -3.70 25.37 15.21
N GLU A 185 -3.02 24.71 16.15
CA GLU A 185 -2.06 25.31 17.08
C GLU A 185 -0.85 25.90 16.35
N GLY A 186 -0.36 25.17 15.33
CA GLY A 186 0.72 25.62 14.45
C GLY A 186 0.30 26.84 13.65
N LEU A 187 -0.88 26.81 13.03
CA LEU A 187 -1.41 27.94 12.27
C LEU A 187 -1.59 29.18 13.16
N ALA A 188 -2.01 29.00 14.42
CA ALA A 188 -2.05 30.07 15.41
C ALA A 188 -0.67 30.66 15.73
N CYS A 189 0.38 29.83 15.78
CA CYS A 189 1.77 30.28 15.91
C CYS A 189 2.23 31.10 14.70
N LEU A 190 1.95 30.62 13.48
CA LEU A 190 2.24 31.32 12.23
C LEU A 190 1.53 32.68 12.15
N CYS A 191 0.32 32.75 12.70
CA CYS A 191 -0.46 33.99 12.84
C CYS A 191 0.01 34.90 14.00
N GLY A 192 1.26 34.77 14.47
CA GLY A 192 1.83 35.60 15.53
C GLY A 192 1.32 35.26 16.94
N GLY A 193 0.94 34.00 17.18
CA GLY A 193 0.43 33.53 18.47
C GLY A 193 -1.00 33.97 18.72
N ALA A 194 -1.84 33.91 17.69
CA ALA A 194 -3.28 34.15 17.83
C ALA A 194 -3.95 33.10 18.74
N SER A 195 -5.12 33.42 19.30
CA SER A 195 -5.86 32.40 20.02
C SER A 195 -6.36 31.34 19.04
N VAL A 196 -6.17 30.07 19.41
CA VAL A 196 -6.63 28.89 18.64
C VAL A 196 -8.09 29.04 18.24
N GLN A 197 -8.97 29.40 19.18
CA GLN A 197 -10.40 29.64 18.95
C GLN A 197 -10.69 30.74 17.91
N ARG A 198 -9.85 31.79 17.84
CA ARG A 198 -10.02 32.87 16.85
C ARG A 198 -9.63 32.39 15.47
N ILE A 199 -8.56 31.61 15.37
CA ILE A 199 -8.11 31.03 14.09
C ILE A 199 -9.11 30.00 13.58
N GLN A 200 -9.66 29.20 14.48
CA GLN A 200 -10.70 28.22 14.15
C GLN A 200 -11.96 28.90 13.56
N LYS A 201 -12.53 29.88 14.28
CA LYS A 201 -13.69 30.65 13.79
C LYS A 201 -13.41 31.36 12.46
N LEU A 202 -12.18 31.84 12.27
CA LEU A 202 -11.79 32.50 11.04
C LEU A 202 -11.72 31.49 9.88
N ALA A 203 -11.16 30.30 10.10
CA ALA A 203 -11.14 29.23 9.10
C ALA A 203 -12.57 28.79 8.72
N GLU A 204 -13.46 28.61 9.69
CA GLU A 204 -14.88 28.27 9.48
C GLU A 204 -15.66 29.36 8.71
N SER A 205 -15.21 30.62 8.78
CA SER A 205 -15.82 31.71 8.01
C SER A 205 -15.44 31.68 6.52
N PHE A 206 -14.35 31.01 6.17
CA PHE A 206 -13.85 30.89 4.80
C PHE A 206 -14.36 29.64 4.08
N ASP A 207 -14.51 28.55 4.82
CA ASP A 207 -15.02 27.27 4.32
C ASP A 207 -15.87 26.64 5.43
N PRO A 208 -17.13 26.24 5.16
CA PRO A 208 -17.97 25.55 6.15
C PRO A 208 -17.42 24.17 6.57
N ALA A 209 -16.46 23.60 5.83
CA ALA A 209 -15.74 22.37 6.16
C ALA A 209 -14.21 22.58 6.01
N PRO A 210 -13.58 23.42 6.87
CA PRO A 210 -12.21 23.89 6.68
C PRO A 210 -11.15 22.84 7.09
N TYR A 211 -11.57 21.75 7.71
CA TYR A 211 -10.70 20.77 8.32
C TYR A 211 -10.29 19.69 7.32
N LEU A 212 -8.99 19.44 7.26
CA LEU A 212 -8.45 18.22 6.67
C LEU A 212 -8.60 17.05 7.65
N LEU A 213 -8.52 17.36 8.95
CA LEU A 213 -8.55 16.39 10.04
C LEU A 213 -9.16 17.06 11.27
N ASP A 214 -10.16 16.44 11.88
CA ASP A 214 -10.83 16.95 13.07
C ASP A 214 -11.01 15.78 14.06
N THR A 215 -10.09 15.68 15.01
CA THR A 215 -10.09 14.65 16.05
C THR A 215 -9.86 15.29 17.41
N GLU A 216 -10.26 14.62 18.50
CA GLU A 216 -10.05 15.09 19.87
C GLU A 216 -8.58 15.38 20.21
N LYS A 217 -7.63 14.75 19.49
CA LYS A 217 -6.19 14.90 19.71
C LYS A 217 -5.54 15.94 18.81
N GLN A 218 -6.08 16.16 17.61
CA GLN A 218 -5.45 17.03 16.62
C GLN A 218 -6.46 17.57 15.60
N ILE A 219 -6.46 18.89 15.43
CA ILE A 219 -7.25 19.60 14.42
C ILE A 219 -6.30 20.15 13.37
N VAL A 220 -6.55 19.86 12.10
CA VAL A 220 -5.72 20.24 10.95
C VAL A 220 -6.58 20.98 9.94
N ILE A 221 -6.20 22.21 9.60
CA ILE A 221 -6.90 23.04 8.62
C ILE A 221 -6.31 22.78 7.24
N LYS A 222 -7.16 22.66 6.21
CA LYS A 222 -6.74 22.48 4.81
C LYS A 222 -5.81 23.61 4.34
N ALA A 223 -4.85 23.29 3.48
CA ALA A 223 -3.83 24.22 3.00
C ALA A 223 -4.43 25.48 2.34
N ASN A 224 -5.44 25.33 1.47
CA ASN A 224 -6.13 26.45 0.84
C ASN A 224 -6.78 27.39 1.87
N VAL A 225 -7.37 26.84 2.94
CA VAL A 225 -7.96 27.63 4.03
C VAL A 225 -6.87 28.25 4.90
N CYS A 226 -5.77 27.56 5.18
CA CYS A 226 -4.60 28.11 5.87
C CYS A 226 -4.05 29.34 5.15
N GLU A 227 -3.99 29.28 3.81
CA GLU A 227 -3.56 30.39 2.98
C GLU A 227 -4.48 31.61 3.14
N GLN A 228 -5.81 31.41 3.07
CA GLN A 228 -6.79 32.48 3.26
C GLN A 228 -6.73 33.08 4.68
N VAL A 229 -6.54 32.25 5.69
CA VAL A 229 -6.34 32.69 7.08
C VAL A 229 -5.09 33.56 7.21
N LEU A 230 -3.95 33.12 6.66
CA LEU A 230 -2.70 33.90 6.69
C LEU A 230 -2.82 35.20 5.91
N GLN A 231 -3.48 35.19 4.74
CA GLN A 231 -3.78 36.40 3.98
C GLN A 231 -4.63 37.39 4.79
N HIS A 232 -5.67 36.91 5.46
CA HIS A 232 -6.52 37.76 6.30
C HIS A 232 -5.74 38.35 7.49
N VAL A 233 -4.95 37.55 8.20
CA VAL A 233 -4.15 38.03 9.34
C VAL A 233 -3.04 38.99 8.88
N ALA A 234 -2.45 38.76 7.70
CA ALA A 234 -1.50 39.68 7.07
C ALA A 234 -2.10 41.07 6.81
N THR A 235 -3.42 41.20 6.63
CA THR A 235 -4.08 42.51 6.44
C THR A 235 -4.52 43.18 7.75
N THR A 236 -4.49 42.48 8.89
CA THR A 236 -5.04 42.96 10.17
C THR A 236 -3.96 43.20 11.25
N LYS A 237 -4.03 44.33 11.96
CA LYS A 237 -3.13 44.62 13.10
C LYS A 237 -3.57 43.85 14.36
N PRO A 238 -2.66 43.47 15.28
CA PRO A 238 -1.23 43.79 15.35
C PRO A 238 -0.28 42.71 14.79
N ARG A 239 -0.79 41.54 14.36
CA ARG A 239 0.02 40.33 14.05
C ARG A 239 0.40 40.18 12.56
N ARG A 240 0.20 41.23 11.77
CA ARG A 240 0.45 41.34 10.33
C ARG A 240 1.81 40.80 9.85
N LYS A 241 2.93 41.28 10.41
CA LYS A 241 4.27 41.00 9.86
C LYS A 241 4.62 39.51 9.81
N LYS A 242 4.30 38.76 10.87
CA LYS A 242 4.60 37.31 10.93
C LYS A 242 3.76 36.50 9.95
N ALA A 243 2.48 36.86 9.82
CA ALA A 243 1.61 36.21 8.85
C ALA A 243 2.08 36.51 7.41
N GLU A 244 2.53 37.74 7.11
CA GLU A 244 3.11 38.11 5.81
C GLU A 244 4.39 37.30 5.50
N GLU A 245 5.30 37.17 6.46
CA GLU A 245 6.54 36.40 6.31
C GLU A 245 6.25 34.92 6.00
N TRP A 246 5.37 34.28 6.78
CA TRP A 246 5.02 32.88 6.58
C TRP A 246 4.21 32.61 5.32
N LEU A 247 3.36 33.56 4.93
CA LEU A 247 2.65 33.48 3.65
C LEU A 247 3.64 33.48 2.47
N GLN A 248 4.72 34.26 2.53
CA GLN A 248 5.77 34.22 1.50
C GLN A 248 6.57 32.91 1.52
N ILE A 249 6.91 32.40 2.72
CA ILE A 249 7.67 31.16 2.88
C ILE A 249 6.89 29.95 2.36
N LEU A 250 5.57 29.95 2.56
CA LEU A 250 4.72 28.82 2.22
C LEU A 250 4.10 28.94 0.82
N ASN A 251 4.33 30.00 0.04
CA ASN A 251 3.69 30.13 -1.28
C ASN A 251 4.43 29.32 -2.38
N PRO A 252 3.76 28.40 -3.12
CA PRO A 252 2.36 27.99 -3.02
C PRO A 252 2.10 26.98 -1.90
N MET A 253 1.04 27.22 -1.10
CA MET A 253 0.80 26.60 0.21
C MET A 253 0.89 25.08 0.19
N VAL A 254 0.15 24.46 -0.73
CA VAL A 254 0.13 22.99 -0.89
C VAL A 254 1.51 22.43 -1.19
N ALA A 255 2.23 23.01 -2.17
CA ALA A 255 3.54 22.50 -2.57
C ALA A 255 4.58 22.65 -1.45
N ALA A 256 4.53 23.77 -0.71
CA ALA A 256 5.43 24.03 0.39
C ALA A 256 5.21 23.08 1.59
N ILE A 257 3.96 22.67 1.82
CA ILE A 257 3.61 21.68 2.85
C ILE A 257 4.04 20.27 2.39
N GLN A 258 3.68 19.89 1.15
CA GLN A 258 4.07 18.60 0.56
C GLN A 258 5.58 18.40 0.54
N GLN A 259 6.35 19.47 0.25
CA GLN A 259 7.80 19.44 0.31
C GLN A 259 8.31 19.15 1.73
N ARG A 260 7.74 19.78 2.76
CA ARG A 260 8.12 19.58 4.16
C ARG A 260 7.80 18.18 4.64
N THR A 261 6.60 17.68 4.31
CA THR A 261 6.16 16.33 4.66
C THR A 261 6.76 15.26 3.74
N GLN A 262 7.63 15.63 2.79
CA GLN A 262 8.25 14.72 1.83
C GLN A 262 7.22 13.86 1.06
N TYR A 263 6.10 14.47 0.68
CA TYR A 263 5.04 13.81 -0.09
C TYR A 263 5.46 13.59 -1.53
N HIS A 264 5.24 12.37 -2.02
CA HIS A 264 5.47 11.99 -3.41
C HIS A 264 4.14 11.55 -4.02
N LEU A 265 3.74 12.15 -5.15
CA LEU A 265 2.78 11.49 -6.04
C LEU A 265 3.44 10.21 -6.53
N LYS A 266 2.90 9.04 -6.16
CA LYS A 266 3.28 7.79 -6.85
C LYS A 266 3.00 8.03 -8.34
N PRO A 267 3.98 7.86 -9.25
CA PRO A 267 3.70 7.95 -10.66
C PRO A 267 2.58 6.96 -10.97
N GLN A 268 1.49 7.47 -11.55
CA GLN A 268 0.51 6.63 -12.23
C GLN A 268 1.29 5.85 -13.28
N ALA A 269 1.61 4.60 -12.99
CA ALA A 269 2.13 3.69 -13.97
C ALA A 269 1.05 3.55 -15.05
N GLU A 270 1.47 3.85 -16.28
CA GLU A 270 0.68 3.67 -17.49
C GLU A 270 -0.05 2.33 -17.47
N SER A 271 -1.32 2.38 -17.86
CA SER A 271 -2.26 1.27 -17.94
C SER A 271 -1.66 0.05 -18.64
N ASN A 272 -1.20 -0.93 -17.87
CA ASN A 272 -0.86 -2.26 -18.36
C ASN A 272 -1.68 -3.30 -17.58
N PRO A 273 -2.56 -4.11 -18.21
CA PRO A 273 -3.52 -4.98 -17.52
C PRO A 273 -2.90 -6.02 -16.58
N MET A 274 -1.59 -6.31 -16.69
CA MET A 274 -0.84 -7.13 -15.73
C MET A 274 -0.61 -6.40 -14.39
N SER A 275 -0.41 -5.07 -14.40
CA SER A 275 -0.23 -4.27 -13.18
C SER A 275 -1.53 -4.11 -12.39
N ALA A 276 -2.68 -4.08 -13.08
CA ALA A 276 -4.00 -4.10 -12.46
C ALA A 276 -4.26 -5.42 -11.71
N LYS A 277 -3.73 -6.54 -12.21
CA LYS A 277 -3.83 -7.84 -11.53
C LYS A 277 -2.97 -7.89 -10.26
N VAL A 278 -1.77 -7.31 -10.30
CA VAL A 278 -0.90 -7.18 -9.12
C VAL A 278 -1.53 -6.23 -8.09
N ALA A 279 -2.06 -5.09 -8.52
CA ALA A 279 -2.78 -4.16 -7.65
C ALA A 279 -4.05 -4.77 -7.04
N GLN A 280 -4.80 -5.56 -7.81
CA GLN A 280 -5.97 -6.29 -7.31
C GLN A 280 -5.59 -7.34 -6.25
N LEU A 281 -4.46 -8.03 -6.43
CA LEU A 281 -3.93 -8.99 -5.45
C LEU A 281 -3.37 -8.28 -4.21
N GLU A 282 -2.73 -7.12 -4.36
CA GLU A 282 -2.25 -6.29 -3.24
C GLU A 282 -3.40 -5.67 -2.43
N GLU A 283 -4.48 -5.28 -3.11
CA GLU A 283 -5.73 -4.81 -2.50
C GLU A 283 -6.44 -5.94 -1.75
N GLU A 284 -6.46 -7.16 -2.31
CA GLU A 284 -7.00 -8.36 -1.65
C GLU A 284 -6.19 -8.74 -0.39
N VAL A 285 -4.85 -8.67 -0.45
CA VAL A 285 -3.97 -8.88 0.72
C VAL A 285 -4.20 -7.80 1.80
N THR A 286 -4.43 -6.56 1.39
CA THR A 286 -4.70 -5.45 2.31
C THR A 286 -6.08 -5.59 2.95
N TYR A 287 -7.09 -5.98 2.17
CA TYR A 287 -8.43 -6.30 2.65
C TYR A 287 -8.43 -7.45 3.66
N LEU A 288 -7.67 -8.52 3.39
CA LEU A 288 -7.54 -9.66 4.30
C LEU A 288 -6.83 -9.28 5.61
N LYS A 289 -5.80 -8.41 5.56
CA LYS A 289 -5.13 -7.88 6.76
C LYS A 289 -6.04 -6.97 7.58
N ALA A 290 -6.84 -6.12 6.92
CA ALA A 290 -7.84 -5.28 7.58
C ALA A 290 -8.97 -6.10 8.21
N ARG A 291 -9.42 -7.18 7.55
CA ARG A 291 -10.40 -8.12 8.10
C ARG A 291 -9.85 -8.90 9.30
N LEU A 292 -8.54 -9.15 9.33
CA LEU A 292 -7.84 -9.73 10.48
C LEU A 292 -7.79 -8.75 11.68
N ALA A 293 -7.60 -7.46 11.41
CA ALA A 293 -7.58 -6.41 12.43
C ALA A 293 -8.99 -6.03 12.93
N ALA A 294 -10.01 -6.08 12.07
CA ALA A 294 -11.41 -5.82 12.43
C ALA A 294 -12.05 -6.95 13.27
N LEU A 295 -11.41 -8.12 13.35
CA LEU A 295 -11.78 -9.21 14.25
C LEU A 295 -11.35 -8.95 15.70
N ASP A 296 -10.55 -7.91 15.96
CA ASP A 296 -9.88 -7.77 17.25
C ASP A 296 -10.69 -6.96 18.28
N HIS A 297 -11.58 -6.04 17.91
CA HIS A 297 -12.25 -5.20 18.93
C HIS A 297 -13.78 -5.14 18.75
N ASP A 298 -14.43 -5.61 19.82
CA ASP A 298 -15.86 -5.86 20.06
C ASP A 298 -16.46 -7.02 19.28
N HIS A 299 -16.98 -8.04 19.99
CA HIS A 299 -18.39 -8.42 19.92
C HIS A 299 -18.77 -9.60 20.87
N ASP A 300 -19.73 -9.30 21.76
CA ASP A 300 -20.68 -10.21 22.40
C ASP A 300 -20.40 -10.61 23.85
N LEU A 301 -21.45 -10.47 24.69
CA LEU A 301 -21.54 -10.79 26.12
C LEU A 301 -20.99 -12.18 26.53
N TRP A 302 -20.69 -13.08 25.59
CA TRP A 302 -20.07 -14.39 25.87
C TRP A 302 -18.53 -14.31 26.02
N MET A 303 -17.85 -13.34 25.39
CA MET A 303 -16.42 -13.09 25.64
C MET A 303 -16.17 -12.51 27.04
N GLN A 304 -17.17 -11.87 27.66
CA GLN A 304 -17.05 -11.41 29.05
C GLN A 304 -16.91 -12.60 30.03
N TRP A 305 -17.55 -13.75 29.77
CA TRP A 305 -17.44 -14.94 30.61
C TRP A 305 -16.09 -15.67 30.45
N HIS A 306 -15.56 -15.76 29.23
CA HIS A 306 -14.22 -16.34 29.01
C HIS A 306 -13.10 -15.43 29.54
N ARG A 307 -13.25 -14.11 29.40
CA ARG A 307 -12.35 -13.11 29.99
C ARG A 307 -12.43 -13.13 31.52
N LEU A 308 -13.63 -13.25 32.12
CA LEU A 308 -13.82 -13.44 33.57
C LEU A 308 -13.19 -14.76 34.07
N LEU A 309 -13.40 -15.87 33.37
CA LEU A 309 -12.76 -17.16 33.68
C LEU A 309 -11.23 -17.04 33.64
N GLY A 310 -10.69 -16.44 32.57
CA GLY A 310 -9.25 -16.22 32.42
C GLY A 310 -8.67 -15.33 33.50
N GLN A 311 -9.38 -14.26 33.90
CA GLN A 311 -8.96 -13.37 34.98
C GLN A 311 -9.02 -14.02 36.37
N ILE A 312 -10.05 -14.81 36.66
CA ILE A 312 -10.18 -15.57 37.92
C ILE A 312 -9.10 -16.65 38.00
N LEU A 313 -8.83 -17.36 36.90
CA LEU A 313 -7.79 -18.38 36.82
C LEU A 313 -6.40 -17.75 36.96
N LEU A 314 -6.15 -16.61 36.32
CA LEU A 314 -4.91 -15.84 36.47
C LEU A 314 -4.70 -15.40 37.92
N LEU A 315 -5.73 -14.88 38.59
CA LEU A 315 -5.65 -14.48 40.01
C LEU A 315 -5.36 -15.68 40.92
N LEU A 316 -6.03 -16.82 40.72
CA LEU A 316 -5.76 -18.06 41.46
C LEU A 316 -4.32 -18.53 41.30
N LEU A 317 -3.79 -18.47 40.08
CA LEU A 317 -2.43 -18.92 39.77
C LEU A 317 -1.36 -17.90 40.20
N TYR A 318 -1.68 -16.60 40.22
CA TYR A 318 -0.77 -15.51 40.62
C TYR A 318 -0.35 -15.56 42.10
N HIS A 319 -1.21 -16.13 42.96
CA HIS A 319 -0.97 -16.29 44.39
C HIS A 319 -0.14 -17.54 44.76
N LEU A 320 0.18 -18.41 43.79
CA LEU A 320 1.04 -19.56 44.03
C LEU A 320 2.52 -19.14 44.03
N PRO A 321 3.34 -19.63 44.97
CA PRO A 321 4.79 -19.40 44.95
C PRO A 321 5.40 -19.89 43.63
N GLU A 322 6.36 -19.15 43.10
CA GLU A 322 7.16 -19.45 41.90
C GLU A 322 6.49 -19.28 40.51
N ARG A 323 5.18 -18.99 40.43
CA ARG A 323 4.46 -18.58 39.19
C ARG A 323 4.89 -19.29 37.87
N PRO A 324 4.76 -20.62 37.75
CA PRO A 324 5.30 -21.35 36.60
C PRO A 324 4.47 -21.30 35.31
N TRP A 325 3.32 -20.62 35.27
CA TRP A 325 2.37 -20.67 34.14
C TRP A 325 2.00 -19.28 33.61
N ASP A 326 1.96 -19.12 32.28
CA ASP A 326 1.40 -17.97 31.58
C ASP A 326 0.04 -18.33 30.99
N VAL A 327 -0.95 -17.45 31.15
CA VAL A 327 -2.34 -17.69 30.73
C VAL A 327 -2.75 -16.62 29.73
N GLN A 328 -2.88 -17.01 28.47
CA GLN A 328 -3.33 -16.15 27.38
C GLN A 328 -4.72 -16.60 26.92
N THR A 329 -5.65 -15.65 26.83
CA THR A 329 -7.02 -15.90 26.34
C THR A 329 -7.19 -15.35 24.93
N GLU A 330 -7.95 -16.06 24.10
CA GLU A 330 -8.36 -15.59 22.76
C GLU A 330 -7.18 -15.34 21.79
N VAL A 331 -6.12 -16.15 21.90
CA VAL A 331 -4.93 -16.03 21.02
C VAL A 331 -5.27 -16.42 19.58
N ASN A 332 -5.04 -15.49 18.65
CA ASN A 332 -5.09 -15.75 17.21
C ASN A 332 -3.87 -16.60 16.79
N VAL A 333 -4.11 -17.86 16.41
CA VAL A 333 -3.06 -18.84 16.08
C VAL A 333 -2.72 -18.93 14.59
N SER A 334 -3.35 -18.14 13.71
CA SER A 334 -3.09 -18.23 12.27
C SER A 334 -1.82 -17.47 11.86
N LYS A 335 -0.65 -18.10 12.00
CA LYS A 335 0.64 -17.56 11.49
C LYS A 335 0.85 -17.77 9.98
N HIS A 336 0.08 -18.65 9.34
CA HIS A 336 0.20 -18.99 7.91
C HIS A 336 -1.15 -18.87 7.21
N LEU A 337 -1.11 -18.56 5.90
CA LEU A 337 -2.28 -18.50 5.04
C LEU A 337 -2.92 -19.90 4.97
N GLN A 338 -4.12 -20.05 5.54
CA GLN A 338 -4.91 -21.27 5.42
C GLN A 338 -5.90 -21.07 4.26
N LEU A 339 -5.76 -21.85 3.19
CA LEU A 339 -6.60 -21.75 1.98
C LEU A 339 -7.50 -22.98 1.86
N LEU A 340 -8.80 -22.74 1.74
CA LEU A 340 -9.76 -23.74 1.31
C LEU A 340 -9.69 -23.88 -0.22
N ASP A 341 -9.73 -25.11 -0.74
CA ASP A 341 -9.58 -25.33 -2.19
C ASP A 341 -10.77 -24.77 -2.98
N LEU A 342 -12.01 -24.98 -2.52
CA LEU A 342 -13.22 -24.44 -3.16
C LEU A 342 -14.32 -24.08 -2.15
N LEU A 343 -14.96 -22.93 -2.36
CA LEU A 343 -16.18 -22.50 -1.68
C LEU A 343 -17.24 -22.17 -2.73
N VAL A 344 -18.40 -22.82 -2.64
CA VAL A 344 -19.57 -22.55 -3.48
C VAL A 344 -20.66 -21.90 -2.62
N ILE A 345 -21.09 -20.70 -3.02
CA ILE A 345 -22.15 -19.93 -2.34
C ILE A 345 -23.37 -19.84 -3.25
N ARG A 346 -24.51 -20.32 -2.76
CA ARG A 346 -25.77 -20.29 -3.50
C ARG A 346 -26.42 -18.90 -3.41
N ARG A 347 -26.55 -18.21 -4.55
CA ARG A 347 -27.11 -16.84 -4.63
C ARG A 347 -28.61 -16.75 -4.98
N ARG A 348 -29.25 -17.85 -5.41
CA ARG A 348 -30.68 -17.90 -5.79
C ARG A 348 -31.36 -19.17 -5.27
N GLN A 349 -32.63 -19.07 -4.86
CA GLN A 349 -33.42 -20.21 -4.36
C GLN A 349 -33.89 -21.19 -5.45
N SER A 350 -34.01 -20.77 -6.72
CA SER A 350 -34.35 -21.67 -7.81
C SER A 350 -33.14 -22.52 -8.18
N ASN A 351 -33.23 -23.85 -8.01
CA ASN A 351 -32.27 -24.75 -8.66
C ASN A 351 -32.64 -24.76 -10.15
N PRO A 352 -31.74 -24.38 -11.07
CA PRO A 352 -31.93 -24.77 -12.45
C PRO A 352 -31.94 -26.32 -12.52
N ASP A 353 -32.75 -26.93 -13.39
CA ASP A 353 -32.80 -28.38 -13.63
C ASP A 353 -31.50 -28.83 -14.32
N ILE A 354 -30.37 -28.70 -13.63
CA ILE A 354 -29.05 -29.09 -14.09
C ILE A 354 -28.67 -30.38 -13.38
N LEU A 355 -28.45 -31.42 -14.17
CA LEU A 355 -27.89 -32.67 -13.68
C LEU A 355 -26.41 -32.44 -13.31
N LEU A 356 -26.12 -32.46 -12.01
CA LEU A 356 -24.77 -32.34 -11.48
C LEU A 356 -24.00 -33.68 -11.58
N PRO A 357 -22.65 -33.63 -11.57
CA PRO A 357 -21.84 -34.83 -11.46
C PRO A 357 -22.22 -35.69 -10.24
N ASP A 358 -22.12 -37.00 -10.39
CA ASP A 358 -22.41 -37.97 -9.35
C ASP A 358 -21.67 -37.60 -8.04
N GLY A 359 -22.41 -37.66 -6.93
CA GLY A 359 -21.91 -37.28 -5.61
C GLY A 359 -21.99 -35.78 -5.32
N LEU A 360 -22.05 -34.87 -6.29
CA LEU A 360 -22.10 -33.44 -6.02
C LEU A 360 -23.53 -32.93 -5.86
N ASP A 361 -23.84 -32.34 -4.70
CA ASP A 361 -25.14 -31.74 -4.42
C ASP A 361 -24.98 -30.33 -3.83
N LEU A 362 -25.29 -29.33 -4.65
CA LEU A 362 -25.17 -27.90 -4.32
C LEU A 362 -26.48 -27.28 -3.78
N SER A 363 -27.36 -28.10 -3.21
CA SER A 363 -28.61 -27.63 -2.59
C SER A 363 -28.40 -26.77 -1.34
N ALA A 364 -27.30 -26.96 -0.60
CA ALA A 364 -27.00 -26.18 0.59
C ALA A 364 -26.57 -24.74 0.25
N PRO A 365 -26.88 -23.74 1.10
CA PRO A 365 -26.41 -22.37 0.94
C PRO A 365 -24.89 -22.24 0.76
N TYR A 366 -24.13 -23.05 1.50
CA TYR A 366 -22.66 -23.05 1.48
C TYR A 366 -22.13 -24.46 1.27
N THR A 367 -21.25 -24.64 0.29
CA THR A 367 -20.57 -25.90 0.05
C THR A 367 -19.07 -25.68 0.05
N LEU A 368 -18.35 -26.38 0.92
CA LEU A 368 -16.90 -26.30 1.07
C LEU A 368 -16.29 -27.59 0.55
N LEU A 369 -15.24 -27.48 -0.26
CA LEU A 369 -14.56 -28.64 -0.83
C LEU A 369 -13.05 -28.54 -0.63
N THR A 370 -12.44 -29.68 -0.35
CA THR A 370 -11.01 -29.90 -0.53
C THR A 370 -10.79 -30.86 -1.70
N TYR A 371 -9.71 -30.67 -2.45
CA TYR A 371 -9.29 -31.54 -3.54
C TYR A 371 -7.86 -32.04 -3.32
N LYS A 372 -7.63 -33.31 -3.63
CA LYS A 372 -6.30 -33.93 -3.66
C LYS A 372 -6.05 -34.53 -5.04
N SER A 373 -5.03 -33.99 -5.68
CA SER A 373 -4.57 -34.38 -7.01
C SER A 373 -3.94 -35.77 -6.98
N PRO A 374 -3.53 -36.32 -8.15
CA PRO A 374 -2.93 -37.64 -8.19
C PRO A 374 -1.60 -37.77 -7.42
N HIS A 375 -0.97 -36.65 -7.08
CA HIS A 375 0.30 -36.59 -6.36
C HIS A 375 0.11 -36.35 -4.86
N GLU A 376 -1.13 -36.24 -4.40
CA GLU A 376 -1.48 -35.92 -3.03
C GLU A 376 -2.41 -37.00 -2.47
N SER A 377 -2.24 -37.31 -1.19
CA SER A 377 -3.13 -38.22 -0.49
C SER A 377 -4.17 -37.44 0.30
N LEU A 378 -5.43 -37.88 0.24
CA LEU A 378 -6.44 -37.46 1.20
C LEU A 378 -6.15 -38.16 2.54
N THR A 379 -5.89 -37.37 3.59
CA THR A 379 -5.47 -37.88 4.92
C THR A 379 -6.40 -37.41 6.03
N ASN A 380 -6.26 -37.96 7.24
CA ASN A 380 -7.00 -37.50 8.42
C ASN A 380 -6.76 -36.00 8.66
N TRP A 381 -5.51 -35.56 8.50
CA TRP A 381 -5.16 -34.14 8.62
C TRP A 381 -5.93 -33.27 7.62
N THR A 382 -6.03 -33.71 6.36
CA THR A 382 -6.81 -32.98 5.35
C THR A 382 -8.28 -32.84 5.72
N ILE A 383 -8.86 -33.88 6.34
CA ILE A 383 -10.25 -33.85 6.81
C ILE A 383 -10.40 -32.88 7.99
N GLU A 384 -9.48 -32.90 8.95
CA GLU A 384 -9.46 -31.95 10.07
C GLU A 384 -9.29 -30.50 9.60
N GLU A 385 -8.45 -30.26 8.58
CA GLU A 385 -8.32 -28.96 7.93
C GLU A 385 -9.63 -28.51 7.27
N LEU A 386 -10.30 -29.38 6.52
CA LEU A 386 -11.62 -29.09 5.94
C LEU A 386 -12.65 -28.72 7.02
N ILE A 387 -12.65 -29.43 8.14
CA ILE A 387 -13.52 -29.14 9.28
C ILE A 387 -13.15 -27.80 9.92
N ALA A 388 -11.86 -27.50 10.07
CA ALA A 388 -11.39 -26.22 10.57
C ALA A 388 -11.83 -25.07 9.66
N TYR A 389 -11.75 -25.24 8.33
CA TYR A 389 -12.26 -24.27 7.35
C TYR A 389 -13.76 -24.05 7.50
N TYR A 390 -14.53 -25.12 7.63
CA TYR A 390 -15.97 -25.04 7.89
C TYR A 390 -16.28 -24.26 9.17
N VAL A 391 -15.64 -24.61 10.29
CA VAL A 391 -15.88 -23.94 11.58
C VAL A 391 -15.51 -22.47 11.50
N ASN A 392 -14.37 -22.14 10.89
CA ASN A 392 -13.91 -20.77 10.73
C ASN A 392 -14.84 -19.96 9.81
N TYR A 393 -15.19 -20.51 8.65
CA TYR A 393 -16.07 -19.82 7.70
C TYR A 393 -17.48 -19.61 8.28
N ARG A 394 -18.03 -20.60 8.98
CA ARG A 394 -19.31 -20.48 9.70
C ARG A 394 -19.27 -19.40 10.78
N LYS A 395 -18.13 -19.24 11.49
CA LYS A 395 -17.93 -18.13 12.45
C LYS A 395 -17.79 -16.78 11.76
N GLN A 396 -17.16 -16.71 10.59
CA GLN A 396 -17.09 -15.46 9.82
C GLN A 396 -18.48 -15.01 9.37
N LEU A 397 -19.29 -15.93 8.86
CA LEU A 397 -20.68 -15.65 8.47
C LEU A 397 -21.54 -15.17 9.63
N ARG A 398 -21.25 -15.61 10.87
CA ARG A 398 -21.90 -15.06 12.07
C ARG A 398 -21.64 -13.56 12.19
N TYR A 399 -20.40 -13.09 12.01
CA TYR A 399 -20.07 -11.66 12.11
C TYR A 399 -20.69 -10.83 10.97
N GLU A 400 -20.94 -11.46 9.82
CA GLU A 400 -21.58 -10.83 8.67
C GLU A 400 -23.13 -10.86 8.75
N HIS A 401 -23.71 -11.72 9.60
CA HIS A 401 -25.16 -11.83 9.78
C HIS A 401 -25.70 -10.65 10.62
N PRO A 402 -26.81 -9.98 10.24
CA PRO A 402 -27.34 -8.81 10.96
C PRO A 402 -27.52 -9.02 12.47
N ASP A 403 -28.05 -10.17 12.86
CA ASP A 403 -28.29 -10.53 14.27
C ASP A 403 -27.11 -11.26 14.95
N LYS A 404 -25.93 -11.28 14.33
CA LYS A 404 -24.75 -12.05 14.78
C LYS A 404 -25.03 -13.51 15.10
N LYS A 405 -25.96 -14.12 14.37
CA LYS A 405 -26.42 -15.49 14.60
C LYS A 405 -25.50 -16.48 13.91
N LEU A 406 -25.13 -17.54 14.63
CA LEU A 406 -24.43 -18.67 14.01
C LEU A 406 -25.43 -19.45 13.16
N LEU A 407 -25.20 -19.50 11.84
CA LEU A 407 -26.02 -20.28 10.92
C LEU A 407 -26.04 -21.77 11.32
N PRO A 408 -27.12 -22.51 11.09
CA PRO A 408 -27.17 -23.93 11.43
C PRO A 408 -26.18 -24.75 10.60
N ALA A 409 -25.69 -25.88 11.15
CA ALA A 409 -24.76 -26.75 10.45
C ALA A 409 -25.34 -27.33 9.14
N THR A 410 -26.68 -27.43 9.06
CA THR A 410 -27.41 -27.90 7.87
C THR A 410 -27.29 -26.96 6.67
N ASP A 411 -26.89 -25.71 6.87
CA ASP A 411 -26.66 -24.77 5.78
C ASP A 411 -25.32 -25.01 5.06
N PHE A 412 -24.52 -25.95 5.58
CA PHE A 412 -23.19 -26.26 5.09
C PHE A 412 -23.10 -27.71 4.61
N LYS A 413 -22.46 -27.91 3.46
CA LYS A 413 -22.02 -29.23 2.99
C LYS A 413 -20.52 -29.27 2.80
N LEU A 414 -19.92 -30.38 3.19
CA LEU A 414 -18.48 -30.60 3.14
C LEU A 414 -18.16 -31.73 2.17
N TYR A 415 -17.22 -31.47 1.28
CA TYR A 415 -16.76 -32.41 0.27
C TYR A 415 -15.25 -32.61 0.36
N ALA A 416 -14.81 -33.85 0.21
CA ALA A 416 -13.42 -34.18 -0.04
C ALA A 416 -13.31 -34.91 -1.37
N ILE A 417 -12.63 -34.31 -2.34
CA ILE A 417 -12.42 -34.89 -3.65
C ILE A 417 -11.00 -35.44 -3.69
N SER A 418 -10.82 -36.69 -4.09
CA SER A 418 -9.49 -37.29 -4.24
C SER A 418 -9.40 -38.00 -5.58
N THR A 419 -8.25 -37.92 -6.23
CA THR A 419 -8.04 -38.71 -7.45
C THR A 419 -8.01 -40.20 -7.16
N HIS A 420 -7.28 -40.61 -6.12
CA HIS A 420 -7.10 -42.02 -5.75
C HIS A 420 -7.92 -42.37 -4.52
N PHE A 421 -8.27 -43.65 -4.40
CA PHE A 421 -8.90 -44.14 -3.18
C PHE A 421 -7.93 -43.99 -1.99
N PRO A 422 -8.33 -43.30 -0.91
CA PRO A 422 -7.42 -42.98 0.18
C PRO A 422 -7.37 -44.14 1.20
N HIS A 423 -6.72 -45.25 0.83
CA HIS A 423 -6.66 -46.48 1.62
C HIS A 423 -6.35 -46.25 3.09
N LYS A 424 -5.28 -45.50 3.38
CA LYS A 424 -4.84 -45.21 4.76
C LYS A 424 -5.88 -44.45 5.59
N LEU A 425 -6.64 -43.55 4.96
CA LEU A 425 -7.69 -42.78 5.61
C LEU A 425 -8.93 -43.65 5.85
N ALA A 426 -9.35 -44.41 4.85
CA ALA A 426 -10.49 -45.32 4.98
C ALA A 426 -10.22 -46.38 6.06
N GLU A 427 -9.02 -46.97 6.08
CA GLU A 427 -8.59 -47.92 7.10
C GLU A 427 -8.56 -47.30 8.51
N SER A 428 -8.04 -46.08 8.65
CA SER A 428 -7.96 -45.43 9.97
C SER A 428 -9.33 -45.05 10.54
N LEU A 429 -10.31 -44.78 9.69
CA LEU A 429 -11.67 -44.39 10.10
C LEU A 429 -12.58 -45.59 10.34
N GLY A 430 -12.26 -46.75 9.76
CA GLY A 430 -12.98 -48.00 9.97
C GLY A 430 -14.47 -47.86 9.69
N GLU A 431 -15.30 -48.12 10.70
CA GLU A 431 -16.76 -48.06 10.60
C GLU A 431 -17.30 -46.66 10.25
N ASN A 432 -16.52 -45.60 10.40
CA ASN A 432 -16.92 -44.24 10.04
C ASN A 432 -16.77 -43.93 8.54
N TRP A 433 -16.25 -44.87 7.75
CA TRP A 433 -16.16 -44.78 6.30
C TRP A 433 -17.19 -45.70 5.65
N HIS A 434 -18.10 -45.14 4.85
CA HIS A 434 -19.20 -45.89 4.24
C HIS A 434 -19.23 -45.71 2.73
N SER A 435 -19.30 -46.81 1.98
CA SER A 435 -19.65 -46.77 0.57
C SER A 435 -21.11 -46.34 0.38
N THR A 436 -21.38 -45.66 -0.72
CA THR A 436 -22.75 -45.39 -1.18
C THR A 436 -23.13 -46.32 -2.33
N GLU A 437 -24.38 -46.26 -2.76
CA GLU A 437 -24.84 -46.96 -3.98
C GLU A 437 -24.21 -46.40 -5.26
N VAL A 438 -23.60 -45.21 -5.19
CA VAL A 438 -22.94 -44.55 -6.31
C VAL A 438 -21.44 -44.88 -6.28
N PRO A 439 -20.90 -45.55 -7.32
CA PRO A 439 -19.47 -45.86 -7.40
C PRO A 439 -18.60 -44.62 -7.27
N GLY A 440 -17.52 -44.72 -6.48
CA GLY A 440 -16.60 -43.62 -6.21
C GLY A 440 -17.15 -42.53 -5.28
N VAL A 441 -18.34 -42.71 -4.71
CA VAL A 441 -18.91 -41.78 -3.73
C VAL A 441 -19.03 -42.47 -2.38
N TYR A 442 -18.47 -41.85 -1.35
CA TYR A 442 -18.41 -42.36 0.01
C TYR A 442 -18.92 -41.33 1.01
N TRP A 443 -19.36 -41.81 2.17
CA TRP A 443 -19.60 -40.99 3.35
C TRP A 443 -18.49 -41.21 4.36
N LEU A 444 -17.97 -40.10 4.85
CA LEU A 444 -17.08 -40.04 5.99
C LEU A 444 -17.82 -39.37 7.14
N LEU A 445 -17.96 -40.08 8.26
CA LEU A 445 -18.51 -39.56 9.49
C LEU A 445 -17.35 -39.09 10.38
N TYR A 446 -17.39 -37.83 10.80
CA TYR A 446 -16.37 -37.27 11.69
C TYR A 446 -17.04 -36.47 12.79
N GLY A 447 -17.20 -37.09 13.95
CA GLY A 447 -18.03 -36.58 15.03
C GLY A 447 -19.49 -36.42 14.58
N ILE A 448 -20.02 -35.19 14.61
CA ILE A 448 -21.38 -34.88 14.16
C ILE A 448 -21.45 -34.51 12.67
N LEU A 449 -20.31 -34.42 11.99
CA LEU A 449 -20.23 -33.97 10.60
C LEU A 449 -20.29 -35.17 9.65
N LYS A 450 -21.03 -34.97 8.57
CA LYS A 450 -21.12 -35.90 7.46
C LYS A 450 -20.44 -35.27 6.24
N ILE A 451 -19.32 -35.85 5.83
CA ILE A 451 -18.47 -35.37 4.74
C ILE A 451 -18.62 -36.31 3.56
N GLN A 452 -18.92 -35.78 2.38
CA GLN A 452 -19.03 -36.58 1.17
C GLN A 452 -17.67 -36.68 0.49
N VAL A 453 -17.19 -37.90 0.27
CA VAL A 453 -15.91 -38.14 -0.41
C VAL A 453 -16.18 -38.61 -1.83
N ILE A 454 -15.51 -37.99 -2.80
CA ILE A 454 -15.61 -38.32 -4.22
C ILE A 454 -14.24 -38.77 -4.71
N VAL A 455 -14.13 -40.03 -5.13
CA VAL A 455 -12.92 -40.63 -5.69
C VAL A 455 -13.04 -40.66 -7.21
N THR A 456 -12.38 -39.71 -7.90
CA THR A 456 -12.64 -39.46 -9.34
C THR A 456 -12.26 -40.64 -10.24
N ARG A 457 -11.35 -41.53 -9.82
CA ARG A 457 -11.00 -42.77 -10.52
C ARG A 457 -12.07 -43.86 -10.49
N GLU A 458 -12.98 -43.80 -9.53
CA GLU A 458 -13.99 -44.83 -9.31
C GLU A 458 -15.38 -44.41 -9.78
N ILE A 459 -15.53 -43.14 -10.18
CA ILE A 459 -16.75 -42.60 -10.76
C ILE A 459 -16.99 -43.24 -12.14
N ARG A 460 -18.25 -43.60 -12.42
CA ARG A 460 -18.65 -44.20 -13.69
C ARG A 460 -18.53 -43.21 -14.88
N LEU A 461 -18.24 -43.77 -16.06
CA LEU A 461 -18.31 -43.05 -17.32
C LEU A 461 -19.77 -42.71 -17.65
N ALA A 462 -20.10 -41.43 -17.58
CA ALA A 462 -21.40 -40.90 -17.97
C ALA A 462 -21.28 -39.43 -18.39
N PRO A 463 -22.16 -38.90 -19.26
CA PRO A 463 -22.08 -37.51 -19.73
C PRO A 463 -22.14 -36.47 -18.60
N HIS A 464 -22.93 -36.67 -17.56
CA HIS A 464 -22.97 -35.73 -16.42
C HIS A 464 -21.74 -35.82 -15.52
N ASN A 465 -20.96 -36.91 -15.60
CA ASN A 465 -19.71 -37.13 -14.86
C ASN A 465 -18.45 -36.69 -15.62
N MET A 466 -18.59 -36.01 -16.76
CA MET A 466 -17.45 -35.60 -17.58
C MET A 466 -16.39 -34.84 -16.79
N LEU A 467 -16.79 -34.03 -15.80
CA LEU A 467 -15.87 -33.35 -14.88
C LEU A 467 -14.99 -34.35 -14.12
N TRP A 468 -15.58 -35.29 -13.38
CA TRP A 468 -14.83 -36.29 -12.62
C TRP A 468 -13.95 -37.17 -13.50
N ASN A 469 -14.46 -37.55 -14.67
CA ASN A 469 -13.72 -38.38 -15.62
C ASN A 469 -12.48 -37.66 -16.18
N LEU A 470 -12.56 -36.34 -16.36
CA LEU A 470 -11.44 -35.50 -16.79
C LEU A 470 -10.34 -35.37 -15.70
N PHE A 471 -10.72 -35.44 -14.42
CA PHE A 471 -9.82 -35.36 -13.26
C PHE A 471 -9.46 -36.72 -12.63
N SER A 472 -9.74 -37.82 -13.35
CA SER A 472 -9.48 -39.19 -12.87
C SER A 472 -8.01 -39.62 -12.99
N ASN A 473 -7.19 -38.91 -13.78
CA ASN A 473 -5.85 -39.38 -14.15
C ASN A 473 -5.85 -40.81 -14.71
N GLN A 474 -6.89 -41.18 -15.47
CA GLN A 474 -6.99 -42.43 -16.23
C GLN A 474 -7.23 -42.12 -17.71
N VAL A 475 -6.35 -42.60 -18.58
CA VAL A 475 -6.38 -42.30 -20.04
C VAL A 475 -7.76 -42.61 -20.65
N ALA A 476 -8.36 -43.75 -20.30
CA ALA A 476 -9.65 -44.16 -20.84
C ALA A 476 -10.78 -43.18 -20.45
N ASN A 477 -10.83 -42.79 -19.17
CA ASN A 477 -11.86 -41.88 -18.65
C ASN A 477 -11.66 -40.46 -19.19
N ILE A 478 -10.41 -40.01 -19.30
CA ILE A 478 -10.08 -38.71 -19.90
C ILE A 478 -10.53 -38.71 -21.37
N ARG A 479 -10.17 -39.72 -22.18
CA ARG A 479 -10.61 -39.82 -23.59
C ARG A 479 -12.12 -39.78 -23.73
N TYR A 480 -12.84 -40.53 -22.89
CA TYR A 480 -14.31 -40.51 -22.87
C TYR A 480 -14.85 -39.10 -22.59
N ALA A 481 -14.30 -38.41 -21.60
CA ALA A 481 -14.71 -37.05 -21.25
C ALA A 481 -14.44 -36.05 -22.39
N LEU A 482 -13.27 -36.13 -23.04
CA LEU A 482 -12.90 -35.24 -24.15
C LEU A 482 -13.86 -35.36 -25.35
N GLN A 483 -14.23 -36.59 -25.72
CA GLN A 483 -15.17 -36.85 -26.82
C GLN A 483 -16.55 -36.22 -26.58
N HIS A 484 -17.01 -36.23 -25.32
CA HIS A 484 -18.32 -35.67 -24.96
C HIS A 484 -18.26 -34.16 -24.70
N TYR A 485 -17.14 -33.60 -24.22
CA TYR A 485 -16.96 -32.15 -24.09
C TYR A 485 -16.89 -31.45 -25.46
N ALA A 486 -16.19 -32.04 -26.43
CA ALA A 486 -16.04 -31.49 -27.78
C ALA A 486 -17.37 -31.36 -28.54
N THR A 487 -18.38 -32.16 -28.17
CA THR A 487 -19.71 -32.17 -28.81
C THR A 487 -20.70 -31.22 -28.15
N GLN A 488 -20.44 -30.72 -26.94
CA GLN A 488 -21.43 -29.96 -26.16
C GLN A 488 -21.03 -28.52 -25.80
N GLN A 489 -19.75 -28.16 -25.69
CA GLN A 489 -19.34 -26.84 -25.18
C GLN A 489 -18.04 -26.31 -25.82
N THR A 490 -18.13 -25.37 -26.76
CA THR A 490 -16.99 -24.77 -27.47
C THR A 490 -16.10 -23.88 -26.60
N ASP A 491 -16.66 -23.30 -25.53
CA ASP A 491 -15.99 -22.27 -24.72
C ASP A 491 -14.97 -22.84 -23.72
N MET A 492 -15.06 -24.15 -23.44
CA MET A 492 -14.18 -24.84 -22.47
C MET A 492 -12.89 -25.38 -23.11
N ARG A 493 -12.74 -25.26 -24.44
CA ARG A 493 -11.66 -25.88 -25.21
C ARG A 493 -10.26 -25.46 -24.74
N GLN A 494 -10.07 -24.19 -24.41
CA GLN A 494 -8.77 -23.65 -23.99
C GLN A 494 -8.35 -24.21 -22.63
N MET A 495 -9.26 -24.26 -21.65
CA MET A 495 -8.97 -24.82 -20.32
C MET A 495 -8.67 -26.31 -20.37
N VAL A 496 -9.40 -27.07 -21.19
CA VAL A 496 -9.12 -28.50 -21.34
C VAL A 496 -7.79 -28.73 -22.06
N GLN A 497 -7.44 -27.92 -23.06
CA GLN A 497 -6.11 -27.99 -23.71
C GLN A 497 -4.96 -27.73 -22.73
N GLU A 498 -5.12 -26.82 -21.78
CA GLU A 498 -4.13 -26.56 -20.73
C GLU A 498 -3.99 -27.78 -19.80
N LEU A 499 -5.10 -28.39 -19.37
CA LEU A 499 -5.07 -29.61 -18.58
C LEU A 499 -4.38 -30.78 -19.32
N LEU A 500 -4.61 -30.91 -20.62
CA LEU A 500 -3.93 -31.95 -21.43
C LEU A 500 -2.42 -31.75 -21.52
N LYS A 501 -1.92 -30.50 -21.50
CA LYS A 501 -0.47 -30.24 -21.44
C LYS A 501 0.13 -30.75 -20.13
N PHE A 502 -0.57 -30.58 -19.01
CA PHE A 502 -0.14 -31.14 -17.72
C PHE A 502 -0.10 -32.67 -17.76
N TYR A 503 -1.14 -33.32 -18.28
CA TYR A 503 -1.13 -34.78 -18.42
C TYR A 503 -0.02 -35.30 -19.35
N ALA A 504 0.34 -34.55 -20.41
CA ALA A 504 1.45 -34.91 -21.28
C ALA A 504 2.81 -34.84 -20.55
N GLN A 505 3.00 -33.87 -19.65
CA GLN A 505 4.21 -33.77 -18.81
C GLN A 505 4.30 -34.91 -17.79
N GLU A 506 3.15 -35.42 -17.33
CA GLU A 506 3.00 -36.57 -16.44
C GLU A 506 3.15 -37.93 -17.16
N GLY A 507 3.50 -37.93 -18.46
CA GLY A 507 3.71 -39.15 -19.25
C GLY A 507 2.44 -39.79 -19.81
N LEU A 508 1.26 -39.20 -19.60
CA LEU A 508 0.01 -39.63 -20.23
C LEU A 508 -0.08 -39.06 -21.65
N THR A 509 0.57 -39.75 -22.58
CA THR A 509 0.67 -39.34 -23.99
C THR A 509 -0.48 -39.85 -24.86
N GLY A 510 -0.75 -39.18 -25.99
CA GLY A 510 -1.81 -39.59 -26.93
C GLY A 510 -3.23 -39.20 -26.48
N LEU A 511 -3.36 -38.10 -25.73
CA LEU A 511 -4.61 -37.43 -25.42
C LEU A 511 -4.70 -36.16 -26.27
N THR A 512 -5.69 -36.08 -27.14
CA THR A 512 -5.95 -34.91 -28.01
C THR A 512 -7.41 -34.51 -27.90
N PHE A 513 -7.66 -33.20 -27.81
CA PHE A 513 -9.02 -32.62 -27.77
C PHE A 513 -9.59 -32.47 -29.18
#